data_AF-A0A1I8CWQ4-F1
#
_entry.id   AF-A0A1I8CWQ4-F1
#
_cell.length_a   1.000
_cell.length_b   1.000
_cell.length_c   1.000
_cell.angle_alpha   90.00
_cell.angle_beta   90.00
_cell.angle_gamma   90.00
#
_symmetry.space_group_name_H-M   'P 1'
#
loop_
_entity.id
_entity.type
_entity.pdbx_description
1 polymer ?
#
loop_
_entity_poly.entity_id
_entity_poly.type
_entity_poly.pdbx_seq_one_letter_code
_entity_poly.pdbx_strand_id
1 'polypeptide(L)'
;MRGFFILLSLVGVAASTQSLASKVIEGIDENLLKLYFPPGKAAGNCADLQFNHCQSVFDTSLGFDPTLTWRNGQQLEQLIHNLLDGSVHTFLKVCAARTQISQCLGTAFNSCINRFSLMNRPNADYKNVLYYTETFYHLDFVCNSGFEILSDPSNFATIVTKGNGAAGQACITAFQTSLQNNPNSYCASADTFTKCYKAIFTPINNQVAWAVCEDIRVGFAYDCPNIRCTVN
;
A
#
# COMPACT_ATOMS: atom_id res chain seq x y z
N MET A 1 -47.14 -24.68 16.84
CA MET A 1 -45.72 -24.88 16.52
C MET A 1 -45.33 -23.81 15.52
N ARG A 2 -44.59 -22.79 15.96
CA ARG A 2 -44.14 -21.67 15.11
C ARG A 2 -42.75 -22.02 14.57
N GLY A 3 -42.63 -22.15 13.26
CA GLY A 3 -41.36 -22.39 12.58
C GLY A 3 -40.51 -21.11 12.56
N PHE A 4 -39.29 -21.22 13.05
CA PHE A 4 -38.25 -20.19 12.95
C PHE A 4 -37.57 -20.36 11.58
N PHE A 5 -37.78 -19.42 10.66
CA PHE A 5 -36.95 -19.29 9.47
C PHE A 5 -35.73 -18.46 9.84
N ILE A 6 -34.57 -19.12 9.91
CA ILE A 6 -33.27 -18.45 10.04
C ILE A 6 -32.90 -17.93 8.65
N LEU A 7 -33.00 -16.62 8.47
CA LEU A 7 -32.38 -15.91 7.34
C LEU A 7 -30.86 -15.96 7.53
N LEU A 8 -30.20 -16.91 6.87
CA LEU A 8 -28.77 -16.79 6.59
C LEU A 8 -28.58 -15.65 5.60
N SER A 9 -28.17 -14.49 6.09
CA SER A 9 -27.62 -13.42 5.26
C SER A 9 -26.32 -13.92 4.63
N LEU A 10 -26.39 -14.27 3.35
CA LEU A 10 -25.23 -14.35 2.47
C LEU A 10 -24.58 -12.97 2.43
N VAL A 11 -23.55 -12.77 3.25
CA VAL A 11 -22.57 -11.71 3.02
C VAL A 11 -21.80 -12.15 1.79
N GLY A 12 -22.26 -11.70 0.62
CA GLY A 12 -21.46 -11.76 -0.60
C GLY A 12 -20.17 -11.00 -0.33
N VAL A 13 -19.05 -11.71 -0.29
CA VAL A 13 -17.73 -11.10 -0.30
C VAL A 13 -17.59 -10.46 -1.68
N ALA A 14 -17.93 -9.17 -1.79
CA ALA A 14 -17.45 -8.37 -2.90
C ALA A 14 -15.93 -8.52 -2.89
N ALA A 15 -15.35 -9.02 -3.98
CA ALA A 15 -13.91 -9.04 -4.14
C ALA A 15 -13.43 -7.59 -3.98
N SER A 16 -12.86 -7.25 -2.82
CA SER A 16 -12.51 -5.88 -2.52
C SER A 16 -11.31 -5.50 -3.39
N THR A 17 -11.50 -4.50 -4.25
CA THR A 17 -10.45 -3.81 -5.03
C THR A 17 -9.53 -2.97 -4.14
N GLN A 18 -9.43 -3.32 -2.85
CA GLN A 18 -8.54 -2.71 -1.89
C GLN A 18 -7.12 -3.19 -2.18
N SER A 19 -6.15 -2.29 -2.20
CA SER A 19 -4.77 -2.74 -2.33
C SER A 19 -4.26 -3.44 -1.08
N LEU A 20 -3.04 -3.93 -1.20
CA LEU A 20 -2.27 -4.47 -0.11
C LEU A 20 -2.20 -3.52 1.11
N ALA A 21 -1.91 -2.23 0.91
CA ALA A 21 -1.82 -1.26 1.99
C ALA A 21 -3.19 -1.04 2.66
N SER A 22 -4.26 -0.95 1.86
CA SER A 22 -5.64 -0.90 2.34
C SER A 22 -5.98 -2.11 3.21
N LYS A 23 -5.74 -3.31 2.67
CA LYS A 23 -6.07 -4.57 3.32
C LYS A 23 -5.25 -4.79 4.60
N VAL A 24 -4.00 -4.33 4.67
CA VAL A 24 -3.17 -4.44 5.88
C VAL A 24 -3.72 -3.56 7.01
N ILE A 25 -4.09 -2.31 6.73
CA ILE A 25 -4.49 -1.33 7.77
C ILE A 25 -5.98 -1.47 8.16
N GLU A 26 -6.87 -1.81 7.23
CA GLU A 26 -8.33 -1.81 7.47
C GLU A 26 -8.76 -2.78 8.57
N GLY A 27 -8.08 -3.92 8.71
CA GLY A 27 -8.37 -4.95 9.71
C GLY A 27 -7.73 -4.74 11.09
N ILE A 28 -7.03 -3.63 11.31
CA ILE A 28 -6.30 -3.34 12.55
C ILE A 28 -7.05 -2.26 13.35
N ASP A 29 -7.22 -2.49 14.66
CA ASP A 29 -7.78 -1.51 15.59
C ASP A 29 -6.93 -0.22 15.62
N GLU A 30 -7.57 0.95 15.76
CA GLU A 30 -6.86 2.22 15.71
C GLU A 30 -5.82 2.37 16.83
N ASN A 31 -6.06 1.80 18.01
CA ASN A 31 -5.08 1.83 19.09
C ASN A 31 -3.85 0.97 18.76
N LEU A 32 -4.05 -0.14 18.05
CA LEU A 32 -2.96 -0.97 17.54
C LEU A 32 -2.18 -0.26 16.43
N LEU A 33 -2.85 0.50 15.55
CA LEU A 33 -2.16 1.32 14.54
C LEU A 33 -1.24 2.37 15.17
N LYS A 34 -1.65 2.97 16.31
CA LYS A 34 -0.82 3.92 17.07
C LYS A 34 0.37 3.23 17.75
N LEU A 35 0.22 1.96 18.12
CA LEU A 35 1.31 1.14 18.66
C LEU A 35 2.33 0.76 17.57
N TYR A 36 1.87 0.41 16.37
CA TYR A 36 2.73 -0.07 15.27
C TYR A 36 3.42 1.04 14.50
N PHE A 37 2.78 2.20 14.40
CA PHE A 37 3.27 3.33 13.63
C PHE A 37 3.47 4.57 14.51
N PRO A 38 4.20 4.46 15.64
CA PRO A 38 4.19 5.48 16.68
C PRO A 38 4.48 6.87 16.13
N PRO A 39 3.80 7.92 16.62
CA PRO A 39 4.01 9.28 16.15
C PRO A 39 5.48 9.67 16.34
N GLY A 40 6.03 10.32 15.32
CA GLY A 40 7.42 10.74 15.28
C GLY A 40 7.53 12.25 15.09
N LYS A 41 8.77 12.74 15.07
CA LYS A 41 9.06 14.14 14.77
C LYS A 41 8.82 14.39 13.28
N ALA A 42 8.13 15.48 12.95
CA ALA A 42 7.95 15.92 11.57
C ALA A 42 9.31 16.05 10.85
N ALA A 43 9.36 15.55 9.61
CA ALA A 43 10.53 15.61 8.77
C ALA A 43 10.53 16.95 8.01
N GLY A 44 11.34 17.91 8.47
CA GLY A 44 11.60 19.16 7.74
C GLY A 44 10.39 20.05 7.43
N ASN A 45 10.59 21.01 6.53
CA ASN A 45 9.55 21.96 6.11
C ASN A 45 8.87 21.45 4.82
N CYS A 46 7.54 21.52 4.78
CA CYS A 46 6.73 21.27 3.59
C CYS A 46 5.71 22.41 3.46
N ALA A 47 5.81 23.21 2.39
CA ALA A 47 4.91 24.34 2.16
C ALA A 47 3.58 23.85 1.56
N ASP A 48 2.48 24.13 2.24
CA ASP A 48 1.14 23.63 1.88
C ASP A 48 0.71 24.03 0.48
N LEU A 49 1.01 25.27 0.06
CA LEU A 49 0.66 25.75 -1.28
C LEU A 49 1.33 24.90 -2.37
N GLN A 50 2.63 24.64 -2.24
CA GLN A 50 3.37 23.81 -3.20
C GLN A 50 2.90 22.36 -3.14
N PHE A 51 2.71 21.82 -1.94
CA PHE A 51 2.26 20.43 -1.78
C PHE A 51 0.90 20.19 -2.41
N ASN A 52 -0.08 21.06 -2.13
CA ASN A 52 -1.42 20.96 -2.70
C ASN A 52 -1.39 21.12 -4.23
N HIS A 53 -0.55 22.01 -4.75
CA HIS A 53 -0.37 22.16 -6.19
C HIS A 53 0.20 20.89 -6.83
N CYS A 54 1.29 20.35 -6.28
CA CYS A 54 1.92 19.14 -6.81
C CYS A 54 1.01 17.91 -6.71
N GLN A 55 0.23 17.79 -5.63
CA GLN A 55 -0.79 16.77 -5.48
C GLN A 55 -1.89 16.90 -6.55
N SER A 56 -2.41 18.12 -6.77
CA SER A 56 -3.43 18.37 -7.79
C SER A 56 -2.95 18.03 -9.20
N VAL A 57 -1.68 18.32 -9.52
CA VAL A 57 -1.04 17.93 -10.79
C VAL A 57 -0.95 16.41 -10.92
N PHE A 58 -0.54 15.71 -9.86
CA PHE A 58 -0.50 14.25 -9.80
C PHE A 58 -1.88 13.65 -10.08
N ASP A 59 -2.91 14.09 -9.36
CA ASP A 59 -4.28 13.60 -9.50
C ASP A 59 -4.82 13.85 -10.91
N THR A 60 -4.63 15.06 -11.44
CA THR A 60 -5.05 15.42 -12.80
C THR A 60 -4.35 14.54 -13.85
N SER A 61 -3.05 14.26 -13.67
CA SER A 61 -2.29 13.44 -14.62
C SER A 61 -2.83 12.00 -14.71
N LEU A 62 -3.37 11.48 -13.61
CA LEU A 62 -3.97 10.15 -13.54
C LEU A 62 -5.46 10.13 -13.94
N GLY A 63 -6.11 11.28 -13.98
CA GLY A 63 -7.53 11.43 -14.28
C GLY A 63 -8.40 11.34 -13.03
N PHE A 64 -7.84 11.64 -11.86
CA PHE A 64 -8.55 11.68 -10.59
C PHE A 64 -9.12 13.09 -10.33
N ASP A 65 -9.97 13.20 -9.31
CA ASP A 65 -10.46 14.50 -8.85
C ASP A 65 -9.28 15.32 -8.26
N PRO A 66 -8.97 16.52 -8.81
CA PRO A 66 -7.84 17.33 -8.38
C PRO A 66 -7.99 17.94 -6.98
N THR A 67 -9.14 17.74 -6.32
CA THR A 67 -9.39 18.12 -4.94
C THR A 67 -9.00 17.04 -3.92
N LEU A 68 -8.64 15.84 -4.38
CA LEU A 68 -8.13 14.79 -3.52
C LEU A 68 -6.79 15.21 -2.90
N THR A 69 -6.60 14.80 -1.65
CA THR A 69 -5.37 15.10 -0.90
C THR A 69 -4.97 13.90 -0.06
N TRP A 70 -3.86 14.01 0.67
CA TRP A 70 -3.47 13.04 1.70
C TRP A 70 -4.56 12.76 2.75
N ARG A 71 -5.58 13.63 2.88
CA ARG A 71 -6.75 13.39 3.74
C ARG A 71 -7.70 12.34 3.18
N ASN A 72 -7.62 12.07 1.88
CA ASN A 72 -8.38 11.06 1.15
C ASN A 72 -7.50 9.84 0.85
N GLY A 73 -6.55 9.52 1.73
CA GLY A 73 -5.52 8.50 1.50
C GLY A 73 -6.09 7.15 1.07
N GLN A 74 -7.16 6.66 1.70
CA GLN A 74 -7.78 5.38 1.31
C GLN A 74 -8.32 5.40 -0.13
N GLN A 75 -8.95 6.51 -0.52
CA GLN A 75 -9.51 6.66 -1.87
C GLN A 75 -8.41 6.80 -2.91
N LEU A 76 -7.37 7.60 -2.63
CA LEU A 76 -6.22 7.76 -3.51
C LEU A 76 -5.51 6.43 -3.74
N GLU A 77 -5.24 5.71 -2.66
CA GLU A 77 -4.68 4.37 -2.64
C GLU A 77 -5.47 3.47 -3.63
N GLN A 78 -6.79 3.31 -3.44
CA GLN A 78 -7.63 2.45 -4.28
C GLN A 78 -7.59 2.86 -5.76
N LEU A 79 -7.66 4.17 -6.05
CA LEU A 79 -7.61 4.69 -7.41
C LEU A 79 -6.25 4.40 -8.08
N ILE A 80 -5.15 4.58 -7.35
CA ILE A 80 -3.80 4.28 -7.81
C ILE A 80 -3.64 2.78 -8.07
N HIS A 81 -4.07 1.94 -7.13
CA HIS A 81 -3.97 0.48 -7.25
C HIS A 81 -4.74 -0.06 -8.45
N ASN A 82 -5.95 0.45 -8.71
CA ASN A 82 -6.72 0.09 -9.90
C ASN A 82 -5.98 0.39 -11.21
N LEU A 83 -5.19 1.47 -11.26
CA LEU A 83 -4.35 1.77 -12.42
C LEU A 83 -3.11 0.88 -12.49
N LEU A 84 -2.46 0.61 -11.35
CA LEU A 84 -1.29 -0.28 -11.27
C LEU A 84 -1.62 -1.70 -11.74
N ASP A 85 -2.82 -2.20 -11.44
CA ASP A 85 -3.25 -3.56 -11.77
C ASP A 85 -3.92 -3.69 -13.15
N GLY A 86 -4.36 -2.57 -13.74
CA GLY A 86 -5.16 -2.59 -14.96
C GLY A 86 -4.41 -3.09 -16.20
N SER A 87 -3.24 -2.54 -16.46
CA SER A 87 -2.41 -2.87 -17.62
C SER A 87 -0.99 -2.33 -17.43
N VAL A 88 -0.03 -2.85 -18.19
CA VAL A 88 1.33 -2.27 -18.25
C VAL A 88 1.25 -0.77 -18.62
N HIS A 89 0.36 -0.37 -19.54
CA HIS A 89 0.23 1.03 -19.92
C HIS A 89 -0.22 1.93 -18.77
N THR A 90 -1.24 1.53 -18.01
CA THR A 90 -1.72 2.29 -16.86
C THR A 90 -0.73 2.27 -15.69
N PHE A 91 0.00 1.17 -15.51
CA PHE A 91 1.14 1.09 -14.59
C PHE A 91 2.21 2.14 -14.93
N LEU A 92 2.63 2.21 -16.20
CA LEU A 92 3.60 3.21 -16.67
C LEU A 92 3.11 4.65 -16.44
N LYS A 93 1.80 4.89 -16.63
CA LYS A 93 1.16 6.19 -16.38
C LYS A 93 1.28 6.60 -14.91
N VAL A 94 1.04 5.66 -13.97
CA VAL A 94 1.23 5.89 -12.53
C VAL A 94 2.69 6.22 -12.20
N CYS A 95 3.64 5.49 -12.78
CA CYS A 95 5.06 5.74 -12.54
C CYS A 95 5.55 7.08 -13.11
N ALA A 96 5.02 7.51 -14.25
CA ALA A 96 5.25 8.84 -14.79
C ALA A 96 4.71 9.93 -13.85
N ALA A 97 3.47 9.80 -13.36
CA ALA A 97 2.87 10.74 -12.41
C ALA A 97 3.66 10.81 -11.10
N ARG A 98 4.09 9.66 -10.56
CA ARG A 98 4.93 9.60 -9.36
C ARG A 98 6.25 10.35 -9.53
N THR A 99 6.87 10.24 -10.71
CA THR A 99 8.08 11.01 -11.03
C THR A 99 7.79 12.50 -11.07
N GLN A 100 6.66 12.91 -11.67
CA GLN A 100 6.26 14.31 -11.77
C GLN A 100 6.01 14.97 -10.40
N ILE A 101 5.32 14.30 -9.48
CA ILE A 101 5.10 14.85 -8.13
C ILE A 101 6.42 14.96 -7.35
N SER A 102 7.34 14.02 -7.53
CA SER A 102 8.70 14.10 -6.97
C SER A 102 9.47 15.31 -7.50
N GLN A 103 9.42 15.55 -8.81
CA GLN A 103 10.06 16.71 -9.43
C GLN A 103 9.41 18.04 -9.01
N CYS A 104 8.08 18.08 -8.89
CA CYS A 104 7.34 19.27 -8.48
C CYS A 104 7.65 19.68 -7.03
N LEU A 105 7.76 18.70 -6.13
CA LEU A 105 8.12 18.94 -4.72
C LEU A 105 9.63 19.17 -4.54
N GLY A 106 10.48 18.61 -5.40
CA GLY A 106 11.92 18.72 -5.33
C GLY A 106 12.46 18.21 -3.99
N THR A 107 13.28 19.04 -3.33
CA THR A 107 13.89 18.69 -2.03
C THR A 107 12.88 18.54 -0.89
N ALA A 108 11.65 19.06 -1.06
CA ALA A 108 10.58 18.91 -0.08
C ALA A 108 9.78 17.59 -0.23
N PHE A 109 10.11 16.72 -1.19
CA PHE A 109 9.36 15.49 -1.41
C PHE A 109 9.27 14.63 -0.13
N ASN A 110 10.42 14.32 0.47
CA ASN A 110 10.50 13.50 1.68
C ASN A 110 9.98 14.19 2.95
N SER A 111 9.85 15.52 2.96
CA SER A 111 9.22 16.24 4.07
C SER A 111 7.70 16.30 3.94
N CYS A 112 7.20 16.41 2.71
CA CYS A 112 5.77 16.46 2.40
C CYS A 112 5.11 15.08 2.44
N ILE A 113 5.75 14.07 1.84
CA ILE A 113 5.25 12.68 1.82
C ILE A 113 5.91 11.92 2.97
N ASN A 114 5.55 12.30 4.19
CA ASN A 114 6.06 11.68 5.40
C ASN A 114 4.96 11.59 6.44
N ARG A 115 4.79 10.39 7.00
CA ARG A 115 3.68 10.13 7.93
C ARG A 115 3.76 11.03 9.15
N PHE A 116 4.95 11.29 9.70
CA PHE A 116 5.09 12.15 10.87
C PHE A 116 4.78 13.61 10.53
N SER A 117 5.25 14.10 9.38
CA SER A 117 4.92 15.45 8.93
C SER A 117 3.42 15.64 8.71
N LEU A 118 2.74 14.64 8.12
CA LEU A 118 1.32 14.70 7.83
C LEU A 118 0.45 14.53 9.07
N MET A 119 0.80 13.61 9.98
CA MET A 119 0.08 13.43 11.26
C MET A 119 0.12 14.68 12.14
N ASN A 120 1.17 15.49 12.05
CA ASN A 120 1.29 16.75 12.80
C ASN A 120 0.46 17.91 12.20
N ARG A 121 -0.23 17.70 11.08
CA ARG A 121 -1.06 18.73 10.45
C ARG A 121 -2.46 18.80 11.08
N PRO A 122 -3.14 19.97 11.05
CA PRO A 122 -4.49 20.09 11.58
C PRO A 122 -5.46 19.09 10.95
N ASN A 123 -6.35 18.52 11.77
CA ASN A 123 -7.39 17.57 11.35
C ASN A 123 -6.86 16.33 10.61
N ALA A 124 -5.62 15.91 10.89
CA ALA A 124 -5.08 14.69 10.28
C ALA A 124 -5.85 13.46 10.77
N ASP A 125 -6.33 12.65 9.82
CA ASP A 125 -6.88 11.33 10.11
C ASP A 125 -5.77 10.29 9.99
N TYR A 126 -5.63 9.47 11.03
CA TYR A 126 -4.49 8.57 11.16
C TYR A 126 -4.45 7.52 10.05
N LYS A 127 -5.61 6.92 9.74
CA LYS A 127 -5.71 5.88 8.72
C LYS A 127 -5.41 6.45 7.33
N ASN A 128 -6.00 7.59 6.98
CA ASN A 128 -5.76 8.23 5.69
C ASN A 128 -4.30 8.66 5.50
N VAL A 129 -3.65 9.18 6.55
CA VAL A 129 -2.21 9.50 6.45
C VAL A 129 -1.40 8.23 6.15
N LEU A 130 -1.66 7.12 6.85
CA LEU A 130 -0.96 5.86 6.60
C LEU A 130 -1.21 5.36 5.18
N TYR A 131 -2.47 5.25 4.73
CA TYR A 131 -2.78 4.84 3.36
C TYR A 131 -2.03 5.67 2.32
N TYR A 132 -2.03 6.99 2.51
CA TYR A 132 -1.34 7.89 1.60
C TYR A 132 0.17 7.65 1.58
N THR A 133 0.83 7.60 2.74
CA THR A 133 2.30 7.45 2.78
C THR A 133 2.78 6.07 2.37
N GLU A 134 2.07 5.03 2.77
CA GLU A 134 2.36 3.66 2.36
C GLU A 134 2.27 3.52 0.84
N THR A 135 1.23 4.09 0.21
CA THR A 135 1.09 4.13 -1.24
C THR A 135 2.34 4.71 -1.91
N PHE A 136 2.86 5.83 -1.41
CA PHE A 136 4.07 6.43 -1.99
C PHE A 136 5.36 5.64 -1.73
N TYR A 137 5.45 4.88 -0.63
CA TYR A 137 6.58 3.96 -0.41
C TYR A 137 6.54 2.80 -1.41
N HIS A 138 5.38 2.21 -1.63
CA HIS A 138 5.18 1.19 -2.68
C HIS A 138 5.50 1.77 -4.06
N LEU A 139 4.96 2.95 -4.39
CA LEU A 139 5.25 3.61 -5.66
C LEU A 139 6.73 3.92 -5.88
N ASP A 140 7.49 4.26 -4.83
CA ASP A 140 8.95 4.44 -4.93
C ASP A 140 9.65 3.14 -5.32
N PHE A 141 9.21 2.00 -4.80
CA PHE A 141 9.79 0.72 -5.18
C PHE A 141 9.34 0.27 -6.58
N VAL A 142 8.04 0.14 -6.82
CA VAL A 142 7.51 -0.45 -8.06
C VAL A 142 7.82 0.39 -9.30
N CYS A 143 8.00 1.71 -9.14
CA CYS A 143 8.35 2.60 -10.25
C CYS A 143 9.85 2.83 -10.41
N ASN A 144 10.69 2.29 -9.52
CA ASN A 144 12.15 2.34 -9.64
C ASN A 144 12.71 0.92 -9.62
N SER A 145 13.22 0.46 -8.47
CA SER A 145 13.94 -0.82 -8.34
C SER A 145 13.13 -2.05 -8.77
N GLY A 146 11.81 -2.04 -8.60
CA GLY A 146 10.92 -3.13 -9.00
C GLY A 146 10.39 -3.03 -10.43
N PHE A 147 10.65 -1.91 -11.12
CA PHE A 147 9.95 -1.54 -12.35
C PHE A 147 10.06 -2.58 -13.46
N GLU A 148 11.28 -2.97 -13.83
CA GLU A 148 11.51 -3.88 -14.96
C GLU A 148 10.87 -5.25 -14.74
N ILE A 149 10.81 -5.71 -13.49
CA ILE A 149 10.28 -7.02 -13.13
C ILE A 149 8.75 -6.99 -13.06
N LEU A 150 8.18 -5.97 -12.40
CA LEU A 150 6.75 -5.88 -12.15
C LEU A 150 5.98 -5.39 -13.38
N SER A 151 6.62 -4.68 -14.30
CA SER A 151 6.01 -4.21 -15.56
C SER A 151 6.28 -5.13 -16.76
N ASP A 152 7.02 -6.23 -16.58
CA ASP A 152 7.31 -7.21 -17.62
C ASP A 152 6.00 -7.76 -18.23
N PRO A 153 5.71 -7.48 -19.52
CA PRO A 153 4.47 -7.90 -20.16
C PRO A 153 4.25 -9.42 -20.14
N SER A 154 5.31 -10.22 -20.04
CA SER A 154 5.21 -11.68 -20.00
C SER A 154 4.65 -12.20 -18.66
N ASN A 155 4.85 -11.45 -17.58
CA ASN A 155 4.48 -11.84 -16.22
C ASN A 155 3.39 -10.96 -15.60
N PHE A 156 3.19 -9.74 -16.09
CA PHE A 156 2.31 -8.72 -15.49
C PHE A 156 0.92 -9.24 -15.10
N ALA A 157 0.18 -9.81 -16.06
CA ALA A 157 -1.18 -10.30 -15.80
C ALA A 157 -1.20 -11.44 -14.76
N THR A 158 -0.19 -12.30 -14.78
CA THR A 158 -0.02 -13.40 -13.82
C THR A 158 0.29 -12.85 -12.43
N ILE A 159 1.13 -11.81 -12.34
CA ILE A 159 1.49 -11.12 -11.09
C ILE A 159 0.23 -10.55 -10.44
N VAL A 160 -0.52 -9.73 -11.19
CA VAL A 160 -1.77 -9.10 -10.72
C VAL A 160 -2.78 -10.17 -10.28
N THR A 161 -3.05 -11.16 -11.13
CA THR A 161 -4.07 -12.19 -10.87
C THR A 161 -3.74 -13.02 -9.63
N LYS A 162 -2.47 -13.42 -9.45
CA LYS A 162 -2.07 -14.22 -8.27
C LYS A 162 -2.03 -13.38 -7.00
N GLY A 163 -1.56 -12.13 -7.08
CA GLY A 163 -1.46 -11.23 -5.94
C GLY A 163 -2.83 -10.87 -5.35
N ASN A 164 -3.83 -10.71 -6.22
CA ASN A 164 -5.22 -10.47 -5.84
C ASN A 164 -6.06 -11.74 -5.67
N GLY A 165 -5.48 -12.91 -5.96
CA GLY A 165 -6.15 -14.19 -5.87
C GLY A 165 -6.31 -14.68 -4.42
N ALA A 166 -6.95 -15.83 -4.27
CA ALA A 166 -7.23 -16.44 -2.97
C ALA A 166 -5.97 -16.65 -2.11
N ALA A 167 -4.82 -16.95 -2.73
CA ALA A 167 -3.56 -17.12 -2.01
C ALA A 167 -3.05 -15.81 -1.39
N GLY A 168 -3.11 -14.71 -2.15
CA GLY A 168 -2.75 -13.38 -1.63
C GLY A 168 -3.67 -12.97 -0.48
N GLN A 169 -4.99 -13.14 -0.68
CA GLN A 169 -5.97 -12.87 0.38
C GLN A 169 -5.73 -13.71 1.64
N ALA A 170 -5.33 -14.98 1.49
CA ALA A 170 -4.99 -15.83 2.63
C ALA A 170 -3.77 -15.30 3.41
N CYS A 171 -2.74 -14.79 2.71
CA CYS A 171 -1.59 -14.16 3.37
C CYS A 171 -2.00 -12.93 4.20
N ILE A 172 -2.88 -12.09 3.65
CA ILE A 172 -3.38 -10.88 4.34
C ILE A 172 -4.19 -11.28 5.58
N THR A 173 -5.15 -12.19 5.43
CA THR A 173 -5.97 -12.67 6.55
C THR A 173 -5.12 -13.29 7.65
N ALA A 174 -4.10 -14.08 7.30
CA ALA A 174 -3.17 -14.66 8.25
C ALA A 174 -2.37 -13.59 9.02
N PHE A 175 -1.91 -12.54 8.32
CA PHE A 175 -1.22 -11.41 8.93
C PHE A 175 -2.13 -10.67 9.92
N GLN A 176 -3.33 -10.27 9.51
CA GLN A 176 -4.30 -9.58 10.36
C GLN A 176 -4.65 -10.41 11.60
N THR A 177 -4.90 -11.71 11.42
CA THR A 177 -5.20 -12.64 12.52
C THR A 177 -4.03 -12.73 13.50
N SER A 178 -2.79 -12.74 13.01
CA SER A 178 -1.61 -12.75 13.86
C SER A 178 -1.51 -11.50 14.74
N LEU A 179 -1.83 -10.32 14.20
CA LEU A 179 -1.78 -9.07 14.96
C LEU A 179 -2.90 -8.99 16.00
N GLN A 180 -4.09 -9.49 15.68
CA GLN A 180 -5.20 -9.58 16.63
C GLN A 180 -4.87 -10.51 17.80
N ASN A 181 -4.22 -11.63 17.53
CA ASN A 181 -3.86 -12.63 18.56
C ASN A 181 -2.69 -12.18 19.43
N ASN A 182 -1.68 -11.56 18.83
CA ASN A 182 -0.51 -11.07 19.56
C ASN A 182 -0.04 -9.73 18.99
N PRO A 183 -0.49 -8.61 19.59
CA PRO A 183 -0.09 -7.31 19.13
C PRO A 183 1.43 -7.08 19.09
N ASN A 184 2.19 -7.73 19.97
CA ASN A 184 3.64 -7.55 20.03
C ASN A 184 4.40 -8.28 18.91
N SER A 185 3.73 -9.08 18.09
CA SER A 185 4.39 -9.84 17.01
C SER A 185 4.53 -9.06 15.70
N TYR A 186 4.21 -7.77 15.66
CA TYR A 186 4.12 -6.97 14.42
C TYR A 186 5.21 -7.26 13.38
N CYS A 187 6.49 -7.09 13.73
CA CYS A 187 7.58 -7.32 12.77
C CYS A 187 7.79 -8.81 12.40
N ALA A 188 7.51 -9.74 13.31
CA ALA A 188 7.58 -11.17 13.00
C ALA A 188 6.43 -11.60 12.07
N SER A 189 5.23 -11.05 12.30
CA SER A 189 4.06 -11.22 11.43
C SER A 189 4.31 -10.61 10.05
N ALA A 190 4.93 -9.42 9.98
CA ALA A 190 5.25 -8.76 8.72
C ALA A 190 6.29 -9.55 7.91
N ASP A 191 7.32 -10.11 8.57
CA ASP A 191 8.27 -11.02 7.94
C ASP A 191 7.61 -12.32 7.42
N THR A 192 6.65 -12.85 8.17
CA THR A 192 5.87 -14.02 7.73
C THR A 192 4.99 -13.68 6.52
N PHE A 193 4.40 -12.49 6.53
CA PHE A 193 3.53 -11.99 5.48
C PHE A 193 4.28 -11.78 4.16
N THR A 194 5.46 -11.14 4.19
CA THR A 194 6.30 -10.93 3.00
C THR A 194 6.75 -12.26 2.40
N LYS A 195 7.13 -13.24 3.24
CA LYS A 195 7.49 -14.60 2.82
C LYS A 195 6.30 -15.38 2.25
N CYS A 196 5.10 -15.17 2.78
CA CYS A 196 3.88 -15.77 2.26
C CYS A 196 3.64 -15.34 0.80
N TYR A 197 3.71 -14.04 0.53
CA TYR A 197 3.61 -13.52 -0.83
C TYR A 197 4.76 -14.00 -1.72
N LYS A 198 6.01 -13.98 -1.24
CA LYS A 198 7.14 -14.54 -1.99
C LYS A 198 6.85 -15.96 -2.50
N ALA A 199 6.31 -16.82 -1.63
CA ALA A 199 6.00 -18.21 -1.96
C ALA A 199 4.94 -18.38 -3.06
N ILE A 200 3.99 -17.44 -3.18
CA ILE A 200 2.98 -17.43 -4.27
C ILE A 200 3.67 -17.28 -5.64
N PHE A 201 4.77 -16.53 -5.68
CA PHE A 201 5.43 -16.09 -6.89
C PHE A 201 6.71 -16.86 -7.23
N THR A 202 7.27 -17.63 -6.30
CA THR A 202 8.41 -18.55 -6.56
C THR A 202 8.21 -19.43 -7.80
N PRO A 203 7.02 -20.00 -8.07
CA PRO A 203 6.80 -20.82 -9.26
C PRO A 203 6.85 -20.05 -10.60
N ILE A 204 6.75 -18.72 -10.59
CA ILE A 204 6.92 -17.91 -11.80
C ILE A 204 8.41 -17.79 -12.10
N ASN A 205 9.15 -17.14 -11.21
CA ASN A 205 10.61 -17.14 -11.13
C ASN A 205 11.06 -16.41 -9.85
N ASN A 206 12.34 -16.57 -9.50
CA ASN A 206 12.92 -15.99 -8.30
C ASN A 206 12.97 -14.45 -8.30
N GLN A 207 13.07 -13.80 -9.46
CA GLN A 207 13.11 -12.33 -9.56
C GLN A 207 11.75 -11.72 -9.27
N VAL A 208 10.67 -12.28 -9.83
CA VAL A 208 9.28 -11.86 -9.54
C VAL A 208 8.95 -12.10 -8.07
N ALA A 209 9.33 -13.25 -7.53
CA ALA A 209 9.13 -13.56 -6.12
C ALA A 209 9.86 -12.56 -5.19
N TRP A 210 11.09 -12.19 -5.55
CA TRP A 210 11.85 -11.17 -4.85
C TRP A 210 11.20 -9.79 -4.96
N ALA A 211 10.82 -9.37 -6.17
CA ALA A 211 10.26 -8.05 -6.41
C ALA A 211 8.95 -7.84 -5.66
N VAL A 212 8.04 -8.82 -5.69
CA VAL A 212 6.81 -8.75 -4.90
C VAL A 212 7.14 -8.73 -3.40
N CYS A 213 8.06 -9.56 -2.92
CA CYS A 213 8.45 -9.53 -1.51
C CYS A 213 8.98 -8.15 -1.08
N GLU A 214 9.84 -7.52 -1.90
CA GLU A 214 10.40 -6.20 -1.64
C GLU A 214 9.35 -5.10 -1.68
N ASP A 215 8.39 -5.16 -2.61
CA ASP A 215 7.24 -4.25 -2.63
C ASP A 215 6.47 -4.30 -1.31
N ILE A 216 6.20 -5.48 -0.78
CA ILE A 216 5.57 -5.59 0.55
C ILE A 216 6.50 -5.07 1.64
N ARG A 217 7.78 -5.41 1.57
CA ARG A 217 8.77 -5.04 2.59
C ARG A 217 8.89 -3.52 2.75
N VAL A 218 8.79 -2.73 1.67
CA VAL A 218 8.98 -1.27 1.78
C VAL A 218 7.95 -0.62 2.69
N GLY A 219 6.72 -1.13 2.75
CA GLY A 219 5.72 -0.62 3.69
C GLY A 219 6.00 -0.94 5.16
N PHE A 220 6.86 -1.92 5.44
CA PHE A 220 7.29 -2.26 6.79
C PHE A 220 8.71 -1.78 7.12
N ALA A 221 9.45 -1.25 6.14
CA ALA A 221 10.90 -1.08 6.26
C ALA A 221 11.30 -0.09 7.37
N TYR A 222 10.49 0.93 7.61
CA TYR A 222 10.76 1.91 8.66
C TYR A 222 10.60 1.33 10.07
N ASP A 223 9.53 0.55 10.29
CA ASP A 223 9.20 0.01 11.62
C ASP A 223 9.87 -1.34 11.90
N CYS A 224 10.13 -2.10 10.84
CA CYS A 224 10.67 -3.46 10.89
C CYS A 224 11.90 -3.58 9.97
N PRO A 225 13.02 -2.93 10.33
CA PRO A 225 14.19 -2.80 9.46
C PRO A 225 14.94 -4.11 9.22
N ASN A 226 14.57 -5.21 9.88
CA ASN A 226 15.24 -6.51 9.79
C ASN A 226 14.56 -7.50 8.82
N ILE A 227 13.41 -7.14 8.22
CA ILE A 227 12.78 -7.98 7.19
C ILE A 227 13.70 -8.04 5.97
N ARG A 228 13.84 -9.22 5.35
CA ARG A 228 14.71 -9.44 4.18
C ARG A 228 13.98 -10.25 3.11
N CYS A 229 14.06 -9.80 1.87
CA CYS A 229 13.67 -10.60 0.72
C CYS A 229 14.93 -11.05 -0.02
N THR A 230 15.27 -12.33 0.09
CA THR A 230 16.43 -12.90 -0.59
C THR A 230 16.03 -13.47 -1.95
N VAL A 231 16.96 -13.47 -2.91
CA VAL A 231 16.84 -14.18 -4.19
C VAL A 231 17.41 -15.58 -4.00
N ASN A 232 16.69 -16.42 -3.26
CA ASN A 232 17.01 -17.85 -3.10
C ASN A 232 15.90 -18.64 -3.75
#